data_AF-A0A1N6KTA4-F1
#
_entry.id   AF-A0A1N6KTA4-F1
#
_cell.length_a   1.000
_cell.length_b   1.000
_cell.length_c   1.000
_cell.angle_alpha   90.00
_cell.angle_beta   90.00
_cell.angle_gamma   90.00
#
_symmetry.space_group_name_H-M   'P 1'
#
loop_
_entity.id
_entity.type
_entity.pdbx_description
1 polymer ?
#
loop_
_entity_poly.entity_id
_entity_poly.type
_entity_poly.pdbx_seq_one_letter_code
_entity_poly.pdbx_strand_id
1 'polypeptide(L)' 'MTLLEQVETRVRQSTHGRIRNLLVEEVQGRLVIRGQAPSHHAKQLALHGALELLSGDRFSSVITVGRSTPVAEEVAV' A
#
# COMPACT_ATOMS: atom_id res chain seq x y z
N MET A 1 -5.46 -19.22 -2.58
CA MET A 1 -5.07 -17.80 -2.48
C MET A 1 -5.78 -17.02 -3.57
N THR A 2 -6.40 -15.91 -3.20
CA THR A 2 -7.05 -14.95 -4.12
C THR A 2 -6.00 -14.01 -4.75
N LEU A 3 -6.38 -13.23 -5.75
CA LEU A 3 -5.49 -12.21 -6.33
C LEU A 3 -5.12 -11.13 -5.31
N LEU A 4 -6.07 -10.73 -4.46
CA LEU A 4 -5.86 -9.77 -3.36
C LEU A 4 -4.74 -10.24 -2.43
N GLU A 5 -4.82 -11.48 -1.97
CA GLU A 5 -3.82 -12.09 -1.08
C GLU A 5 -2.43 -12.22 -1.75
N GLN A 6 -2.39 -12.54 -3.04
CA GLN A 6 -1.16 -12.64 -3.81
C GLN A 6 -0.47 -11.27 -3.94
N VAL A 7 -1.24 -10.22 -4.25
CA VAL A 7 -0.75 -8.84 -4.36
C VAL A 7 -0.27 -8.35 -3.00
N GLU A 8 -1.03 -8.56 -1.93
CA GLU A 8 -0.60 -8.19 -0.58
C GLU A 8 0.72 -8.88 -0.20
N THR A 9 0.80 -10.19 -0.43
CA THR A 9 2.00 -11.00 -0.16
C THR A 9 3.19 -10.49 -0.96
N ARG A 10 3.01 -10.22 -2.26
CA ARG A 10 4.10 -9.74 -3.12
C ARG A 10 4.59 -8.36 -2.69
N VAL A 11 3.67 -7.43 -2.38
CA VAL A 11 4.01 -6.09 -1.87
C VAL A 11 4.76 -6.19 -0.54
N ARG A 12 4.30 -7.06 0.36
CA ARG A 12 4.95 -7.29 1.66
C ARG A 12 6.38 -7.84 1.47
N GLN A 13 6.57 -8.78 0.54
CA GLN A 13 7.88 -9.34 0.22
C GLN A 13 8.82 -8.30 -0.42
N SER A 14 8.40 -7.59 -1.47
CA SER A 14 9.22 -6.58 -2.15
C SER A 14 9.70 -5.48 -1.20
N THR A 15 8.86 -5.13 -0.22
CA THR A 15 9.15 -4.07 0.74
C THR A 15 9.82 -4.58 2.01
N HIS A 16 10.03 -5.88 2.15
CA HIS A 16 10.53 -6.51 3.38
C HIS A 16 9.66 -6.16 4.61
N GLY A 17 8.34 -6.11 4.41
CA GLY A 17 7.36 -5.80 5.45
C GLY A 17 7.33 -4.33 5.91
N ARG A 18 8.02 -3.42 5.21
CA ARG A 18 8.18 -2.02 5.65
C ARG A 18 6.93 -1.14 5.47
N ILE A 19 5.90 -1.60 4.77
CA ILE A 19 4.65 -0.85 4.63
C ILE A 19 3.77 -1.10 5.86
N ARG A 20 3.54 -0.06 6.66
CA ARG A 20 2.65 -0.13 7.83
C ARG A 20 1.20 -0.06 7.38
N ASN A 21 0.33 -0.79 8.08
CA ASN A 21 -1.10 -0.88 7.78
C ASN A 21 -1.36 -1.21 6.30
N LEU A 22 -0.56 -2.14 5.75
CA LEU A 22 -0.74 -2.62 4.38
C LEU A 22 -2.10 -3.30 4.28
N LEU A 23 -2.91 -2.83 3.35
CA LEU A 23 -4.19 -3.42 2.99
C LEU A 23 -4.31 -3.42 1.47
N VAL A 24 -4.80 -4.54 0.93
CA VAL A 24 -5.19 -4.63 -0.48
C VAL A 24 -6.67 -4.98 -0.52
N GLU A 25 -7.45 -4.15 -1.20
CA GLU A 25 -8.89 -4.33 -1.36
C GLU A 25 -9.30 -4.10 -2.82
N GLU A 26 -10.44 -4.64 -3.23
CA GLU A 26 -11.02 -4.38 -4.55
C GLU A 26 -12.13 -3.34 -4.41
N VAL A 27 -12.01 -2.24 -5.15
CA VAL A 27 -12.98 -1.16 -5.18
C VAL A 27 -13.39 -0.96 -6.63
N GLN A 28 -14.68 -1.20 -6.93
CA GLN A 28 -15.25 -1.01 -8.28
C GLN A 28 -14.46 -1.73 -9.39
N GLY A 29 -14.00 -2.97 -9.14
CA GLY A 29 -13.25 -3.75 -10.13
C GLY A 29 -11.76 -3.41 -10.25
N ARG A 30 -11.25 -2.48 -9.44
CA ARG A 30 -9.84 -2.07 -9.40
C ARG A 30 -9.24 -2.34 -8.03
N LEU A 31 -8.01 -2.87 -8.01
CA LEU A 31 -7.32 -3.12 -6.75
C LEU A 31 -6.78 -1.80 -6.17
N VAL A 32 -6.95 -1.60 -4.88
CA VAL A 32 -6.44 -0.44 -4.15
C VAL A 32 -5.45 -0.93 -3.10
N ILE A 33 -4.20 -0.47 -3.22
CA ILE A 33 -3.12 -0.80 -2.29
C ILE A 33 -2.92 0.39 -1.36
N ARG A 34 -3.16 0.19 -0.06
CA ARG A 34 -3.05 1.21 0.97
C ARG A 34 -1.91 0.92 1.93
N GLY A 35 -1.41 1.97 2.56
CA GLY A 35 -0.48 1.84 3.68
C GLY A 35 0.40 3.07 3.85
N GLN A 36 1.36 2.96 4.76
CA GLN A 36 2.33 4.01 5.05
C GLN A 36 3.74 3.48 4.83
N ALA A 37 4.46 4.09 3.89
CA ALA A 37 5.84 3.78 3.62
C ALA A 37 6.77 4.68 4.47
N PRO A 38 7.87 4.14 5.02
CA PRO A 38 8.86 4.93 5.76
C PRO A 38 9.72 5.82 4.84
N SER A 39 9.70 5.57 3.53
CA SER A 39 10.45 6.32 2.54
C SER A 39 9.83 6.20 1.15
N HIS A 40 10.20 7.11 0.25
CA HIS A 40 9.83 7.02 -1.17
C HIS A 40 10.37 5.74 -1.81
N HIS A 41 11.56 5.29 -1.41
CA HIS A 41 12.14 4.03 -1.87
C HIS A 41 11.26 2.83 -1.50
N ALA A 42 10.76 2.76 -0.26
CA ALA A 42 9.84 1.70 0.15
C ALA A 42 8.51 1.76 -0.61
N LYS A 43 7.98 2.96 -0.89
CA LYS A 43 6.81 3.14 -1.75
C LYS A 43 7.07 2.62 -3.18
N GLN A 44 8.23 2.92 -3.77
CA GLN A 44 8.58 2.41 -5.10
C GLN A 44 8.67 0.89 -5.11
N LEU A 45 9.30 0.26 -4.12
CA LEU A 45 9.34 -1.20 -4.01
C LEU A 45 7.95 -1.82 -3.92
N ALA A 46 7.03 -1.18 -3.19
CA ALA A 46 5.63 -1.64 -3.11
C ALA A 46 4.95 -1.61 -4.49
N LEU A 47 5.09 -0.50 -5.21
CA LEU A 47 4.53 -0.33 -6.56
C LEU A 47 5.12 -1.34 -7.55
N HIS A 48 6.44 -1.53 -7.53
CA HIS A 48 7.10 -2.53 -8.36
C HIS A 48 6.60 -3.94 -8.06
N GLY A 49 6.46 -4.31 -6.78
CA GLY A 49 5.89 -5.60 -6.40
C GLY A 49 4.47 -5.81 -6.92
N ALA A 50 3.63 -4.78 -6.89
CA ALA A 50 2.28 -4.87 -7.45
C ALA A 50 2.29 -5.04 -8.98
N LEU A 51 3.18 -4.32 -9.67
CA LEU A 51 3.30 -4.36 -11.13
C LEU A 51 3.78 -5.71 -11.68
N GLU A 52 4.38 -6.55 -10.85
CA GLU A 52 4.74 -7.92 -11.24
C GLU A 52 3.52 -8.83 -11.41
N LEU A 53 2.38 -8.47 -10.81
CA LEU A 53 1.14 -9.26 -10.86
C LEU A 53 0.00 -8.53 -11.57
N LEU A 54 0.07 -7.20 -11.66
CA LEU A 54 -1.00 -6.35 -12.18
C LEU A 54 -0.46 -5.36 -13.21
N SER A 55 -1.19 -5.17 -14.31
CA SER A 55 -0.97 -4.03 -15.20
C SER A 55 -1.25 -2.71 -14.46
N GLY A 56 -0.56 -1.62 -14.82
CA GLY A 56 -0.66 -0.33 -14.11
C GLY A 56 -2.06 0.29 -14.09
N ASP A 57 -2.92 -0.08 -15.05
CA ASP A 57 -4.32 0.32 -15.14
C ASP A 57 -5.27 -0.54 -14.28
N ARG A 58 -4.78 -1.65 -13.71
CA ARG A 58 -5.57 -2.58 -12.89
C ARG A 58 -5.54 -2.25 -11.40
N PHE A 59 -4.73 -1.27 -10.97
CA PHE A 59 -4.67 -0.87 -9.57
C PHE A 59 -4.44 0.63 -9.36
N SER A 60 -4.67 1.06 -8.12
CA SER A 60 -4.30 2.38 -7.61
C SER A 60 -3.53 2.23 -6.30
N SER A 61 -2.61 3.15 -6.03
CA SER A 61 -1.83 3.17 -4.79
C SER A 61 -2.18 4.39 -3.95
N VAL A 62 -2.67 4.13 -2.75
CA VAL A 62 -2.87 5.10 -1.68
C VAL A 62 -1.85 4.82 -0.58
N ILE A 63 -0.57 4.72 -0.99
CA ILE A 63 0.56 4.63 -0.07
C ILE A 63 1.11 6.03 0.18
N THR A 64 1.02 6.50 1.41
CA THR A 64 1.62 7.78 1.83
C THR A 64 3.07 7.58 2.27
N VAL A 65 3.89 8.62 2.09
CA VAL A 65 5.27 8.64 2.57
C VAL A 65 5.35 9.70 3.65
N GLY A 66 5.75 9.34 4.86
CA GLY A 66 5.90 10.29 5.94
C GLY A 66 6.14 9.63 7.30
N ARG A 67 6.70 10.41 8.23
CA ARG A 67 6.58 10.08 9.65
C ARG A 67 5.10 10.16 9.98
N SER A 68 4.58 9.13 10.64
CA SER A 68 3.25 9.16 11.23
C SER A 68 3.22 10.30 12.24
N THR A 69 2.83 11.50 11.81
CA THR A 69 2.29 12.49 12.72
C THR A 69 0.97 11.89 13.18
N PRO A 70 0.75 11.71 14.49
CA PRO A 70 -0.59 11.39 14.96
C PRO A 70 -1.49 12.53 14.45
N VAL A 71 -2.62 12.17 13.84
CA VAL A 71 -3.72 13.12 13.70
C VAL A 71 -4.12 13.44 15.13
N ALA A 72 -3.66 14.58 15.64
CA ALA A 72 -4.14 15.11 16.90
C ALA A 72 -5.64 15.28 16.72
N GLU A 73 -6.40 14.55 17.54
CA GLU A 73 -7.82 14.78 17.70
C GLU A 73 -8.05 16.27 17.92
N GLU A 74 -8.77 16.86 16.98
CA GLU A 74 -9.52 18.08 17.18
C GLU A 74 -10.53 17.81 18.30
N VAL A 75 -10.18 18.13 19.54
CA VAL A 75 -11.17 18.45 20.58
C VAL A 75 -10.71 19.72 21.27
N ALA A 76 -11.33 20.81 20.85
CA ALA A 76 -11.38 22.05 21.58
C ALA A 76 -11.85 21.80 23.02
N VAL A 77 -11.09 22.26 24.00
CA VAL A 77 -11.59 22.97 25.20
C VAL A 77 -10.52 23.97 25.64
#